data_AF-A0A4U0XAC7-F1
#
_entry.id   AF-A0A4U0XAC7-F1
#
_cell.length_a   1.000
_cell.length_b   1.000
_cell.length_c   1.000
_cell.angle_alpha   90.00
_cell.angle_beta   90.00
_cell.angle_gamma   90.00
#
_symmetry.space_group_name_H-M   'P 1'
#
loop_
_entity.id
_entity.type
_entity.pdbx_description
1 polymer ?
#
loop_
_entity_poly.entity_id
_entity_poly.type
_entity_poly.pdbx_seq_one_letter_code
_entity_poly.pdbx_strand_id
1 'polypeptide(L)' 'ANAENARRFVGAVLDELSKGEHADLVLARHLEGSVKFAGGVTAPAGRSPEARERMKWLFLGYFD' A
#
# COMPACT_ATOMS: atom_id res chain seq x y z
N ALA A 1 12.51 -23.52 -19.70
CA ALA A 1 11.36 -24.11 -18.99
C ALA A 1 10.94 -23.31 -17.75
N ASN A 2 11.71 -23.31 -16.64
CA ASN A 2 11.25 -22.72 -15.37
C ASN A 2 10.93 -21.21 -15.43
N ALA A 3 11.85 -20.39 -15.95
CA ALA A 3 11.63 -18.93 -16.06
C ALA A 3 10.46 -18.57 -17.00
N GLU A 4 10.25 -19.37 -18.04
CA GLU A 4 9.16 -19.16 -18.99
C GLU A 4 7.80 -19.51 -18.36
N ASN A 5 7.74 -20.60 -17.60
CA ASN A 5 6.55 -20.98 -16.85
C ASN A 5 6.23 -19.98 -15.75
N ALA A 6 7.24 -19.47 -15.03
CA ALA A 6 7.06 -18.43 -14.02
C ALA A 6 6.46 -17.15 -14.62
N ARG A 7 6.96 -16.71 -15.78
CA ARG A 7 6.42 -15.53 -16.48
C ARG A 7 4.96 -15.73 -16.89
N ARG A 8 4.62 -16.90 -17.45
CA ARG A 8 3.23 -17.25 -17.82
C ARG A 8 2.32 -17.26 -16.59
N PHE A 9 2.78 -17.85 -15.49
CA PHE A 9 2.03 -17.93 -14.25
C PHE A 9 1.77 -16.54 -13.64
N VAL A 10 2.80 -15.70 -13.52
CA VAL A 10 2.64 -14.32 -13.05
C VAL A 10 1.69 -13.54 -13.95
N GLY A 11 1.79 -13.68 -15.26
CA GLY A 11 0.87 -13.06 -16.21
C GLY A 11 -0.59 -13.47 -15.97
N ALA A 12 -0.85 -14.76 -15.79
CA ALA A 12 -2.20 -15.27 -15.51
C ALA A 12 -2.75 -14.76 -14.17
N VAL A 13 -1.92 -14.66 -13.13
CA VAL A 13 -2.34 -14.09 -11.84
C VAL A 13 -2.66 -12.60 -11.96
N LEU A 14 -1.84 -11.83 -12.69
CA LEU A 14 -2.10 -10.41 -12.92
C LEU A 14 -3.36 -10.18 -13.74
N ASP A 15 -3.61 -10.99 -14.76
CA ASP A 15 -4.84 -10.94 -15.57
C ASP A 15 -6.08 -11.24 -14.72
N GLU A 16 -6.01 -12.27 -13.87
CA GLU A 16 -7.07 -12.61 -12.93
C GLU A 16 -7.35 -11.46 -11.95
N LEU A 17 -6.32 -10.94 -11.28
CA LEU A 17 -6.45 -9.84 -10.32
C LEU A 17 -6.90 -8.53 -10.96
N SER A 18 -6.74 -8.35 -12.27
CA SER A 18 -7.21 -7.17 -13.00
C SER A 18 -8.72 -7.11 -13.14
N LYS A 19 -9.43 -8.24 -12.93
CA LYS A 19 -10.89 -8.29 -13.00
C LYS A 19 -11.52 -7.47 -11.88
N GLY A 20 -12.61 -6.78 -12.21
CA GLY A 20 -13.29 -5.86 -11.29
C GLY A 20 -13.78 -6.48 -9.99
N GLU A 21 -14.05 -7.80 -9.96
CA GLU A 21 -14.46 -8.51 -8.74
C GLU A 21 -13.38 -8.53 -7.65
N HIS A 22 -12.10 -8.35 -8.02
CA HIS A 22 -10.97 -8.27 -7.09
C HIS A 22 -10.58 -6.83 -6.75
N ALA A 23 -11.33 -5.83 -7.22
CA ALA A 23 -10.97 -4.42 -7.06
C ALA A 23 -10.81 -4.01 -5.59
N ASP A 24 -11.63 -4.52 -4.68
CA ASP A 24 -11.53 -4.19 -3.25
C ASP A 24 -10.25 -4.73 -2.59
N LEU A 25 -9.75 -5.86 -3.08
CA LEU A 25 -8.46 -6.42 -2.65
C LEU A 25 -7.30 -5.63 -3.26
N VAL A 26 -7.30 -5.42 -4.58
CA VAL A 26 -6.21 -4.76 -5.31
C VAL A 26 -6.06 -3.28 -4.91
N LEU A 27 -7.17 -2.59 -4.66
CA LEU A 27 -7.19 -1.22 -4.17
C LEU A 27 -7.06 -1.13 -2.64
N ALA A 28 -6.94 -2.27 -1.96
CA ALA A 28 -6.85 -2.36 -0.51
C ALA A 28 -7.96 -1.60 0.23
N ARG A 29 -9.20 -1.58 -0.28
CA ARG A 29 -10.32 -0.81 0.29
C ARG A 29 -10.64 -1.18 1.74
N HIS A 30 -10.37 -2.43 2.12
CA HIS A 30 -10.51 -2.89 3.50
C HIS A 30 -9.59 -2.17 4.51
N LEU A 31 -8.58 -1.44 4.03
CA LEU A 31 -7.68 -0.62 4.85
C LEU A 31 -8.06 0.87 4.84
N GLU A 32 -9.08 1.28 4.08
CA GLU A 32 -9.49 2.67 3.99
C GLU A 32 -9.87 3.21 5.38
N GLY A 33 -9.31 4.36 5.75
CA GLY A 33 -9.52 4.96 7.07
C GLY A 33 -8.81 4.27 8.23
N SER A 34 -8.01 3.22 8.01
CA SER A 34 -7.27 2.51 9.08
C SER A 34 -6.32 3.40 9.88
N VAL A 35 -5.84 4.49 9.27
CA VAL A 35 -4.94 5.47 9.90
C VAL A 35 -5.64 6.71 10.44
N LYS A 36 -6.97 6.75 10.43
CA LYS A 36 -7.74 7.91 10.90
C LYS A 36 -7.28 8.31 12.31
N PHE A 37 -6.98 9.60 12.49
CA PHE A 37 -6.46 10.19 13.73
C PHE A 37 -5.02 9.83 14.14
N ALA A 38 -4.31 8.98 13.39
CA ALA A 38 -2.92 8.63 13.70
C ALA A 38 -1.97 9.85 13.76
N GLY A 39 -2.26 10.91 13.00
CA GLY A 39 -1.53 12.18 13.06
C GLY A 39 -1.59 12.89 14.42
N GLY A 40 -2.56 12.57 15.28
CA GLY A 40 -2.70 13.15 16.61
C GLY A 40 -1.94 12.41 17.72
N VAL A 41 -1.42 11.21 17.47
CA VAL A 41 -0.81 10.36 18.50
C VAL A 41 0.59 10.85 18.88
N THR A 42 1.40 11.18 17.87
CA THR A 42 2.76 11.74 18.07
C THR A 42 2.79 13.15 17.52
N ALA A 43 3.08 14.12 18.40
CA ALA A 43 3.23 15.51 18.02
C ALA A 43 4.31 15.69 16.93
N PRO A 44 4.18 16.68 16.02
CA PRO A 44 5.15 16.88 14.95
C PRO A 44 6.61 17.00 15.41
N ALA A 45 6.86 17.63 16.56
CA ALA A 45 8.19 17.77 17.16
C ALA A 45 8.80 16.43 17.61
N GLY A 46 7.98 15.43 17.92
CA GLY A 46 8.42 14.09 18.33
C GLY A 46 8.70 13.14 17.17
N ARG A 47 8.44 13.54 15.92
CA ARG A 47 8.68 12.71 14.74
C ARG A 47 10.10 12.96 14.23
N SER A 48 10.97 11.97 14.39
CA SER A 48 12.34 12.02 13.87
C SER A 48 12.34 12.21 12.34
N PRO A 49 13.42 12.77 11.76
CA PRO A 49 13.53 12.91 10.30
C PRO A 49 13.35 11.58 9.56
N GLU A 50 13.94 10.50 10.07
CA GLU A 50 13.78 9.16 9.51
C GLU A 50 12.32 8.66 9.54
N ALA A 51 11.61 8.89 10.64
CA ALA A 51 10.20 8.52 10.73
C ALA A 51 9.36 9.30 9.71
N ARG A 52 9.64 10.59 9.51
CA ARG A 52 8.92 11.42 8.51
C ARG A 52 9.11 10.90 7.10
N GLU A 53 10.34 10.54 6.70
CA GLU A 53 10.61 9.98 5.36
C GLU A 53 9.85 8.66 5.13
N ARG A 54 9.86 7.76 6.13
CA ARG A 54 9.10 6.50 6.05
C ARG A 54 7.59 6.73 6.00
N MET A 55 7.07 7.69 6.78
CA MET A 55 5.64 8.03 6.79
C MET A 55 5.20 8.67 5.47
N LYS A 56 6.04 9.52 4.86
CA LYS A 56 5.77 10.11 3.55
C LYS A 56 5.69 9.05 2.45
N TRP A 57 6.50 8.00 2.53
CA TRP A 57 6.43 6.87 1.61
C TRP A 57 5.15 6.03 1.80
N LEU A 58 4.76 5.75 3.05
CA LEU A 58 3.59 4.92 3.35
C LEU A 58 2.25 5.65 3.20
N PHE A 59 2.19 6.92 3.59
CA PHE A 59 0.97 7.71 3.75
C PHE A 59 1.16 9.09 3.13
N LEU A 60 1.29 9.11 1.81
CA LEU A 60 1.59 10.31 1.04
C LEU A 60 0.63 11.47 1.41
N GLY A 61 1.19 12.58 1.89
CA GLY A 61 0.44 13.78 2.27
C GLY A 61 -0.34 13.71 3.59
N TYR A 62 -0.33 12.59 4.32
CA TYR A 62 -1.14 12.44 5.54
C TYR A 62 -0.47 12.99 6.81
N PHE A 63 0.86 12.92 6.90
CA PHE A 63 1.64 13.33 8.09
C PHE A 63 2.46 14.61 7.89
N ASP A 64 2.23 15.33 6.78
CA ASP A 64 2.87 16.61 6.46
C ASP A 64 2.39 17.74 7.40
#